data_AF-A0A9W9D3T5-F1
#
_entry.id   AF-A0A9W9D3T5-F1
#
_cell.length_a   1.000
_cell.length_b   1.000
_cell.length_c   1.000
_cell.angle_alpha   90.00
_cell.angle_beta   90.00
_cell.angle_gamma   90.00
#
_symmetry.space_group_name_H-M   'P 1'
#
loop_
_entity.id
_entity.type
_entity.pdbx_description
1 polymer ?
#
loop_
_entity_poly.entity_id
_entity_poly.type
_entity_poly.pdbx_seq_one_letter_code
_entity_poly.pdbx_strand_id
1 'polypeptide(L)'
;MQATGSGGTAAFPANLNNSTRKVSNQGGISFKSDPKTVKSDQKRLADFKGKVSAVVSQLDLPVTVYAATGRDEYRKPRVGMWRELLEDHDLDILETVDLGNSFFVGDAGGREALAGIAVKDHSCVDRDFAANVGLPFHTPEEYFLEQPVQPFVRGFDPTTYVNKVAESSTSANPVITKTDVLDIVLLVGSPGAGKSSFYWKHLQPLGYGRVNQDILKTREKCVKAATALIEEGTSVVVDNTNADQDLPQHATGLLASVNGIAENRPRASIGTNPENRTMLPKLAFTSFASRFRTPKLDEGFKEIVTVDFELNGSDAQKELWSKYWV
;
A
#
# COMPACT_ATOMS: atom_id res chain seq x y z
N MET A 1 -30.51 -17.80 -30.55
CA MET A 1 -31.95 -17.46 -30.65
C MET A 1 -32.16 -16.15 -29.93
N GLN A 2 -32.30 -15.07 -30.69
CA GLN A 2 -32.76 -13.78 -30.20
C GLN A 2 -34.26 -13.89 -29.87
N ALA A 3 -34.68 -13.28 -28.77
CA ALA A 3 -36.07 -12.96 -28.52
C ALA A 3 -36.14 -11.45 -28.23
N THR A 4 -36.51 -10.70 -29.27
CA THR A 4 -36.88 -9.29 -29.20
C THR A 4 -38.38 -9.20 -28.96
N GLY A 5 -38.79 -8.53 -27.89
CA GLY A 5 -40.15 -8.04 -27.69
C GLY A 5 -40.09 -6.54 -27.44
N SER A 6 -40.61 -5.75 -28.38
CA SER A 6 -40.70 -4.30 -28.33
C SER A 6 -42.09 -3.86 -27.83
N GLY A 7 -42.12 -2.85 -26.96
CA GLY A 7 -43.36 -2.19 -26.56
C GLY A 7 -43.17 -1.14 -25.46
N GLY A 8 -43.00 0.14 -25.85
CA GLY A 8 -43.51 1.30 -25.11
C GLY A 8 -42.71 1.84 -23.90
N THR A 9 -41.83 2.80 -24.20
CA THR A 9 -41.44 3.99 -23.40
C THR A 9 -41.90 4.13 -21.93
N ALA A 10 -40.93 4.07 -21.02
CA ALA A 10 -40.66 5.14 -20.06
C ALA A 10 -39.17 5.06 -19.70
N ALA A 11 -38.36 5.97 -20.25
CA ALA A 11 -37.04 6.25 -19.70
C ALA A 11 -37.29 6.93 -18.35
N PHE A 12 -37.32 6.15 -17.28
CA PHE A 12 -37.23 6.72 -15.94
C PHE A 12 -35.83 7.30 -15.81
N PRO A 13 -35.65 8.59 -15.48
CA PRO A 13 -34.37 9.02 -14.98
C PRO A 13 -34.17 8.22 -13.70
N ALA A 14 -33.19 7.31 -13.71
CA ALA A 14 -32.77 6.68 -12.47
C ALA A 14 -32.25 7.82 -11.59
N ASN A 15 -33.10 8.28 -10.67
CA ASN A 15 -32.70 9.17 -9.59
C ASN A 15 -31.62 8.42 -8.81
N LEU A 16 -30.35 8.66 -9.18
CA LEU A 16 -29.17 8.09 -8.54
C LEU A 16 -29.08 8.48 -7.05
N ASN A 17 -29.84 9.50 -6.65
CA ASN A 17 -29.93 10.03 -5.29
C ASN A 17 -30.49 9.05 -4.24
N ASN A 18 -30.95 7.85 -4.62
CA ASN A 18 -31.49 6.85 -3.66
C ASN A 18 -30.99 5.42 -3.90
N SER A 19 -29.80 5.29 -4.48
CA SER A 19 -29.22 4.02 -4.90
C SER A 19 -28.30 3.43 -3.83
N THR A 20 -28.64 2.26 -3.27
CA THR A 20 -27.80 1.58 -2.27
C THR A 20 -26.65 0.83 -2.95
N ARG A 21 -25.44 0.92 -2.40
CA ARG A 21 -24.22 0.32 -2.97
C ARG A 21 -23.46 -0.43 -1.89
N LYS A 22 -22.97 -1.62 -2.22
CA LYS A 22 -22.18 -2.46 -1.30
C LYS A 22 -20.79 -2.71 -1.85
N VAL A 23 -19.78 -2.31 -1.08
CA VAL A 23 -18.36 -2.51 -1.41
C VAL A 23 -17.74 -3.46 -0.39
N SER A 24 -17.15 -4.57 -0.83
CA SER A 24 -16.71 -5.66 0.06
C SER A 24 -15.36 -6.26 -0.31
N ASN A 25 -14.56 -6.63 0.72
CA ASN A 25 -13.30 -7.34 0.55
C ASN A 25 -13.52 -8.87 0.67
N GLN A 26 -13.24 -9.65 -0.37
CA GLN A 26 -13.52 -11.09 -0.46
C GLN A 26 -12.28 -11.93 -0.82
N GLY A 27 -11.24 -11.86 0.02
CA GLY A 27 -9.94 -12.50 -0.25
C GLY A 27 -9.94 -14.04 -0.23
N GLY A 28 -11.05 -14.68 0.14
CA GLY A 28 -11.23 -16.14 0.09
C GLY A 28 -11.73 -16.66 -1.26
N ILE A 29 -12.11 -15.76 -2.18
CA ILE A 29 -12.55 -16.10 -3.54
C ILE A 29 -11.37 -15.85 -4.48
N SER A 30 -11.07 -16.81 -5.35
CA SER A 30 -10.00 -16.70 -6.33
C SER A 30 -10.54 -17.04 -7.72
N PHE A 31 -10.09 -16.31 -8.74
CA PHE A 31 -10.38 -16.61 -10.15
C PHE A 31 -9.20 -17.27 -10.86
N LYS A 32 -8.12 -17.58 -10.12
CA LYS A 32 -6.94 -18.21 -10.69
C LYS A 32 -7.24 -19.65 -11.08
N SER A 33 -6.78 -20.04 -12.26
CA SER A 33 -6.91 -21.40 -12.80
C SER A 33 -5.89 -22.37 -12.17
N ASP A 34 -5.88 -22.49 -10.83
CA ASP A 34 -5.08 -23.52 -10.16
C ASP A 34 -5.87 -24.84 -10.13
N PRO A 35 -5.41 -25.90 -10.83
CA PRO A 35 -6.11 -27.19 -10.88
C PRO A 35 -6.41 -27.79 -9.49
N LYS A 36 -5.62 -27.44 -8.48
CA LYS A 36 -5.80 -27.94 -7.10
C LYS A 36 -6.91 -27.24 -6.34
N THR A 37 -7.19 -25.97 -6.64
CA THR A 37 -8.17 -25.16 -5.89
C THR A 37 -9.40 -24.77 -6.69
N VAL A 38 -9.38 -24.90 -8.03
CA VAL A 38 -10.43 -24.42 -8.95
C VAL A 38 -11.85 -24.85 -8.54
N LYS A 39 -12.05 -26.11 -8.14
CA LYS A 39 -13.36 -26.61 -7.69
C LYS A 39 -13.83 -25.91 -6.41
N SER A 40 -12.93 -25.74 -5.45
CA SER A 40 -13.23 -25.08 -4.18
C SER A 40 -13.48 -23.59 -4.38
N ASP A 41 -12.74 -22.95 -5.28
CA ASP A 41 -12.88 -21.52 -5.58
C ASP A 41 -14.19 -21.23 -6.33
N GLN A 42 -14.57 -22.07 -7.31
CA GLN A 42 -15.88 -22.01 -7.97
C GLN A 42 -17.03 -22.19 -6.99
N LYS A 43 -16.91 -23.15 -6.05
CA LYS A 43 -17.91 -23.36 -5.00
C LYS A 43 -18.03 -22.12 -4.10
N ARG A 44 -16.91 -21.55 -3.63
CA ARG A 44 -16.93 -20.32 -2.80
C ARG A 44 -17.57 -19.14 -3.53
N LEU A 45 -17.31 -18.99 -4.82
CA LEU A 45 -17.94 -17.95 -5.65
C LEU A 45 -19.46 -18.17 -5.74
N ALA A 46 -19.91 -19.40 -5.99
CA ALA A 46 -21.33 -19.74 -6.05
C ALA A 46 -22.02 -19.51 -4.70
N ASP A 47 -21.41 -19.96 -3.60
CA ASP A 47 -21.90 -19.77 -2.23
C ASP A 47 -22.00 -18.27 -1.90
N PHE A 48 -21.01 -17.46 -2.31
CA PHE A 48 -21.03 -16.01 -2.13
C PHE A 48 -22.16 -15.35 -2.92
N LYS A 49 -22.31 -15.67 -4.21
CA LYS A 49 -23.39 -15.13 -5.06
C LYS A 49 -24.76 -15.49 -4.49
N GLY A 50 -24.97 -16.75 -4.09
CA GLY A 50 -26.22 -17.20 -3.48
C GLY A 50 -26.55 -16.43 -2.19
N LYS A 51 -25.57 -16.20 -1.31
CA LYS A 51 -25.75 -15.39 -0.09
C LYS A 51 -26.08 -13.93 -0.41
N VAL A 52 -25.38 -13.33 -1.37
CA VAL A 52 -25.64 -11.94 -1.79
C VAL A 52 -27.06 -11.80 -2.35
N SER A 53 -27.47 -12.69 -3.26
CA SER A 53 -28.81 -12.70 -3.82
C SER A 53 -29.88 -12.83 -2.72
N ALA A 54 -29.70 -13.75 -1.78
CA ALA A 54 -30.65 -13.93 -0.67
C ALA A 54 -30.80 -12.67 0.20
N VAL A 55 -29.69 -12.00 0.52
CA VAL A 55 -29.71 -10.76 1.32
C VAL A 55 -30.37 -9.61 0.55
N VAL A 56 -29.97 -9.40 -0.72
CA VAL A 56 -30.52 -8.31 -1.54
C VAL A 56 -32.03 -8.51 -1.78
N SER A 57 -32.47 -9.74 -2.02
CA SER A 57 -33.91 -10.05 -2.15
C SER A 57 -34.70 -9.79 -0.87
N GLN A 58 -34.10 -9.93 0.31
CA GLN A 58 -34.78 -9.62 1.58
C GLN A 58 -34.82 -8.12 1.90
N LEU A 59 -33.79 -7.37 1.48
CA LEU A 59 -33.73 -5.93 1.69
C LEU A 59 -34.74 -5.16 0.83
N ASP A 60 -35.19 -5.75 -0.29
CA ASP A 60 -36.11 -5.14 -1.25
C ASP A 60 -35.66 -3.74 -1.71
N LEU A 61 -34.34 -3.60 -1.92
CA LEU A 61 -33.71 -2.37 -2.39
C LEU A 61 -32.92 -2.64 -3.68
N PRO A 62 -32.82 -1.65 -4.59
CA PRO A 62 -31.90 -1.72 -5.71
C PRO A 62 -30.46 -1.60 -5.20
N VAL A 63 -29.76 -2.74 -5.08
CA VAL A 63 -28.38 -2.83 -4.58
C VAL A 63 -27.41 -3.29 -5.67
N THR A 64 -26.38 -2.49 -5.92
CA THR A 64 -25.20 -2.92 -6.71
C THR A 64 -24.09 -3.36 -5.76
N VAL A 65 -23.43 -4.48 -6.07
CA VAL A 65 -22.40 -5.08 -5.21
C VAL A 65 -21.06 -5.19 -5.93
N TYR A 66 -20.04 -4.55 -5.37
CA TYR A 66 -18.63 -4.66 -5.78
C TYR A 66 -17.86 -5.49 -4.74
N ALA A 67 -17.10 -6.48 -5.19
CA ALA A 67 -16.38 -7.41 -4.32
C ALA A 67 -14.93 -7.63 -4.78
N ALA A 68 -13.97 -7.05 -4.05
CA ALA A 68 -12.55 -7.20 -4.32
C ALA A 68 -12.02 -8.56 -3.84
N THR A 69 -11.62 -9.41 -4.77
CA THR A 69 -11.08 -10.75 -4.48
C THR A 69 -9.56 -10.76 -4.34
N GLY A 70 -8.88 -9.79 -4.95
CA GLY A 70 -7.44 -9.60 -4.89
C GLY A 70 -6.95 -8.77 -3.70
N ARG A 71 -5.62 -8.62 -3.64
CA ARG A 71 -4.91 -7.63 -2.81
C ARG A 71 -4.28 -6.58 -3.72
N ASP A 72 -5.12 -5.93 -4.50
CA ASP A 72 -4.80 -4.98 -5.56
C ASP A 72 -5.46 -3.63 -5.26
N GLU A 73 -5.55 -2.75 -6.25
CA GLU A 73 -6.16 -1.42 -6.14
C GLU A 73 -7.66 -1.42 -5.80
N TYR A 74 -8.35 -2.54 -6.01
CA TYR A 74 -9.79 -2.66 -5.71
C TYR A 74 -10.05 -2.94 -4.23
N ARG A 75 -9.08 -3.52 -3.52
CA ARG A 75 -9.25 -3.88 -2.11
C ARG A 75 -9.27 -2.64 -1.21
N LYS A 76 -10.35 -2.48 -0.43
CA LYS A 76 -10.44 -1.42 0.60
C LYS A 76 -9.21 -1.49 1.53
N PRO A 77 -8.61 -0.35 1.89
CA PRO A 77 -9.15 1.01 1.77
C PRO A 77 -8.90 1.72 0.43
N ARG A 78 -8.34 1.04 -0.56
CA ARG A 78 -8.09 1.64 -1.88
C ARG A 78 -9.40 1.86 -2.63
N VAL A 79 -9.38 2.84 -3.52
CA VAL A 79 -10.58 3.37 -4.17
C VAL A 79 -10.88 2.73 -5.54
N GLY A 80 -10.26 1.59 -5.88
CA GLY A 80 -10.52 0.92 -7.16
C GLY A 80 -11.99 0.53 -7.33
N MET A 81 -12.62 -0.09 -6.32
CA MET A 81 -14.06 -0.40 -6.41
C MET A 81 -14.96 0.85 -6.50
N TRP A 82 -14.53 1.98 -5.96
CA TRP A 82 -15.25 3.25 -6.09
C TRP A 82 -15.14 3.80 -7.53
N ARG A 83 -13.95 3.73 -8.14
CA ARG A 83 -13.76 4.14 -9.54
C ARG A 83 -14.59 3.32 -10.50
N GLU A 84 -14.59 1.99 -10.35
CA GLU A 84 -15.43 1.10 -11.18
C GLU A 84 -16.92 1.43 -11.03
N LEU A 85 -17.37 1.73 -9.80
CA LEU A 85 -18.75 2.15 -9.56
C LEU A 85 -19.11 3.41 -10.32
N LEU A 86 -18.21 4.39 -10.37
CA LEU A 86 -18.43 5.63 -11.11
C LEU A 86 -18.47 5.37 -12.62
N GLU A 87 -17.52 4.60 -13.12
CA GLU A 87 -17.43 4.24 -14.55
C GLU A 87 -18.65 3.45 -15.03
N ASP A 88 -19.09 2.43 -14.28
CA ASP A 88 -20.26 1.59 -14.61
C ASP A 88 -21.58 2.39 -14.68
N HIS A 89 -21.61 3.58 -14.08
CA HIS A 89 -22.79 4.44 -14.00
C HIS A 89 -22.62 5.78 -14.73
N ASP A 90 -21.54 5.95 -15.50
CA ASP A 90 -21.20 7.20 -16.21
C ASP A 90 -21.21 8.43 -15.29
N LEU A 91 -20.71 8.25 -14.05
CA LEU A 91 -20.68 9.29 -13.02
C LEU A 91 -19.31 9.97 -12.97
N ASP A 92 -19.30 11.30 -13.06
CA ASP A 92 -18.14 12.12 -12.70
C ASP A 92 -18.22 12.57 -11.22
N ILE A 93 -17.11 12.45 -10.49
CA ILE A 93 -17.00 12.87 -9.09
C ILE A 93 -17.30 14.38 -8.93
N LEU A 94 -16.91 15.21 -9.89
CA LEU A 94 -17.03 16.66 -9.80
C LEU A 94 -18.39 17.19 -10.25
N GLU A 95 -19.13 16.42 -11.07
CA GLU A 95 -20.38 16.89 -11.68
C GLU A 95 -21.62 16.10 -11.26
N THR A 96 -21.48 14.84 -10.83
CA THR A 96 -22.64 13.93 -10.69
C THR A 96 -22.83 13.31 -9.31
N VAL A 97 -21.77 13.19 -8.49
CA VAL A 97 -21.85 12.58 -7.16
C VAL A 97 -21.81 13.64 -6.07
N ASP A 98 -22.93 13.80 -5.36
CA ASP A 98 -22.99 14.64 -4.18
C ASP A 98 -22.37 13.94 -2.97
N LEU A 99 -21.07 14.15 -2.76
CA LEU A 99 -20.35 13.61 -1.60
C LEU A 99 -20.86 14.17 -0.27
N GLY A 100 -21.44 15.38 -0.26
CA GLY A 100 -21.97 16.00 0.95
C GLY A 100 -23.23 15.30 1.46
N ASN A 101 -24.03 14.75 0.55
CA ASN A 101 -25.23 13.95 0.87
C ASN A 101 -25.00 12.44 0.77
N SER A 102 -23.77 12.01 0.45
CA SER A 102 -23.38 10.60 0.46
C SER A 102 -22.67 10.24 1.76
N PHE A 103 -22.67 8.97 2.12
CA PHE A 103 -21.96 8.46 3.30
C PHE A 103 -21.59 6.99 3.12
N PHE A 104 -20.65 6.50 3.93
CA PHE A 104 -20.23 5.10 3.95
C PHE A 104 -20.47 4.50 5.33
N VAL A 105 -21.14 3.34 5.36
CA VAL A 105 -21.39 2.58 6.60
C VAL A 105 -20.63 1.26 6.56
N GLY A 106 -19.83 0.98 7.59
CA GLY A 106 -19.04 -0.26 7.66
C GLY A 106 -18.60 -0.63 9.08
N ASP A 107 -18.42 -1.92 9.33
CA ASP A 107 -18.06 -2.46 10.64
C ASP A 107 -16.56 -2.34 10.94
N ALA A 108 -15.71 -2.26 9.91
CA ALA A 108 -14.26 -2.11 10.09
C ALA A 108 -13.89 -0.64 10.37
N GLY A 109 -14.42 -0.11 11.47
CA GLY A 109 -14.26 1.26 11.92
C GLY A 109 -13.04 1.52 12.80
N GLY A 110 -12.25 0.49 13.13
CA GLY A 110 -11.06 0.62 13.99
C GLY A 110 -11.38 0.93 15.45
N ARG A 111 -12.59 0.61 15.92
CA ARG A 111 -13.01 0.83 17.32
C ARG A 111 -12.17 0.02 18.29
N GLU A 112 -11.92 0.61 19.46
CA GLU A 112 -11.21 -0.06 20.54
C GLU A 112 -12.10 -1.04 21.31
N ALA A 113 -11.48 -1.97 22.04
CA ALA A 113 -12.25 -2.86 22.92
C ALA A 113 -12.83 -2.05 24.09
N LEU A 114 -14.12 -2.21 24.34
CA LEU A 114 -14.78 -1.72 25.54
C LEU A 114 -14.99 -2.90 26.49
N ALA A 115 -14.35 -2.83 27.66
CA ALA A 115 -14.34 -3.92 28.63
C ALA A 115 -15.76 -4.42 28.93
N GLY A 116 -16.02 -5.70 28.61
CA GLY A 116 -17.30 -6.35 28.85
C GLY A 116 -18.46 -5.95 27.92
N ILE A 117 -18.22 -5.08 26.93
CA ILE A 117 -19.27 -4.51 26.05
C ILE A 117 -19.00 -4.83 24.58
N ALA A 118 -17.79 -4.52 24.09
CA ALA A 118 -17.47 -4.65 22.67
C ALA A 118 -16.04 -5.12 22.47
N VAL A 119 -15.84 -5.97 21.46
CA VAL A 119 -14.52 -6.42 21.02
C VAL A 119 -13.94 -5.36 20.08
N LYS A 120 -12.63 -5.17 20.14
CA LYS A 120 -11.88 -4.31 19.20
C LYS A 120 -12.18 -4.73 17.75
N ASP A 121 -12.39 -3.76 16.87
CA ASP A 121 -12.55 -4.04 15.44
C ASP A 121 -11.27 -4.68 14.87
N HIS A 122 -11.46 -5.64 13.98
CA HIS A 122 -10.34 -6.36 13.35
C HIS A 122 -9.48 -5.45 12.45
N SER A 123 -10.03 -4.35 11.94
CA SER A 123 -9.34 -3.38 11.09
C SER A 123 -10.07 -2.02 11.03
N CYS A 124 -9.44 -1.04 10.40
CA CYS A 124 -9.97 0.31 10.14
C CYS A 124 -10.31 0.52 8.64
N VAL A 125 -10.39 -0.56 7.84
CA VAL A 125 -10.40 -0.46 6.37
C VAL A 125 -11.62 0.23 5.79
N ASP A 126 -12.76 0.22 6.50
CA ASP A 126 -13.98 0.85 6.02
C ASP A 126 -13.94 2.36 6.27
N ARG A 127 -13.48 2.78 7.45
CA ARG A 127 -13.23 4.19 7.77
C ARG A 127 -12.14 4.78 6.87
N ASP A 128 -11.09 4.02 6.63
CA ASP A 128 -9.97 4.41 5.76
C ASP A 128 -10.40 4.52 4.29
N PHE A 129 -11.29 3.62 3.82
CA PHE A 129 -11.90 3.71 2.48
C PHE A 129 -12.73 4.99 2.34
N ALA A 130 -13.62 5.26 3.30
CA ALA A 130 -14.44 6.46 3.30
C ALA A 130 -13.58 7.73 3.29
N ALA A 131 -12.52 7.77 4.10
CA ALA A 131 -11.57 8.88 4.13
C ALA A 131 -10.83 9.06 2.79
N ASN A 132 -10.45 7.98 2.11
CA ASN A 132 -9.81 8.06 0.79
C ASN A 132 -10.73 8.56 -0.33
N VAL A 133 -12.03 8.31 -0.22
CA VAL A 133 -13.04 8.81 -1.17
C VAL A 133 -13.46 10.25 -0.83
N GLY A 134 -13.43 10.62 0.45
CA GLY A 134 -13.97 11.89 0.95
C GLY A 134 -15.42 11.79 1.44
N LEU A 135 -15.84 10.60 1.89
CA LEU A 135 -17.20 10.35 2.40
C LEU A 135 -17.24 10.45 3.94
N PRO A 136 -18.33 11.02 4.52
CA PRO A 136 -18.71 10.78 5.89
C PRO A 136 -18.78 9.28 6.21
N PHE A 137 -18.25 8.89 7.38
CA PHE A 137 -18.22 7.49 7.80
C PHE A 137 -19.03 7.26 9.06
N HIS A 138 -19.79 6.17 9.08
CA HIS A 138 -20.50 5.68 10.25
C HIS A 138 -20.28 4.17 10.43
N THR A 139 -20.34 3.71 11.67
CA THR A 139 -20.52 2.28 11.96
C THR A 139 -22.00 1.89 11.87
N PRO A 140 -22.34 0.60 11.71
CA PRO A 140 -23.73 0.16 11.68
C PRO A 140 -24.51 0.58 12.92
N GLU A 141 -23.89 0.52 14.10
CA GLU A 141 -24.51 0.90 15.37
C GLU A 141 -24.75 2.41 15.46
N GLU A 142 -23.81 3.23 14.98
CA GLU A 142 -23.98 4.69 14.92
C GLU A 142 -25.10 5.08 13.95
N TYR A 143 -25.16 4.45 12.78
CA TYR A 143 -26.09 4.85 11.72
C TYR A 143 -27.50 4.27 11.89
N PHE A 144 -27.62 2.96 12.13
CA PHE A 144 -28.93 2.28 12.16
C PHE A 144 -29.55 2.21 13.56
N LEU A 145 -28.74 2.29 14.62
CA LEU A 145 -29.21 2.22 16.01
C LEU A 145 -29.06 3.55 16.77
N GLU A 146 -28.58 4.60 16.09
CA GLU A 146 -28.37 5.94 16.64
C GLU A 146 -27.50 5.94 17.92
N GLN A 147 -26.57 4.98 18.01
CA GLN A 147 -25.67 4.90 19.16
C GLN A 147 -24.60 6.01 19.11
N PRO A 148 -24.07 6.45 20.27
CA PRO A 148 -22.97 7.39 20.31
C PRO A 148 -21.72 6.86 19.60
N VAL A 149 -20.98 7.77 18.96
CA VAL A 149 -19.71 7.46 18.31
C VAL A 149 -18.72 6.87 19.31
N GLN A 150 -18.14 5.72 18.96
CA GLN A 150 -17.13 5.08 19.79
C GLN A 150 -15.72 5.55 19.44
N PRO A 151 -14.79 5.61 20.43
CA PRO A 151 -13.39 5.88 20.16
C PRO A 151 -12.80 4.85 19.19
N PHE A 152 -11.94 5.33 18.29
CA PHE A 152 -11.23 4.49 17.33
C PHE A 152 -9.76 4.91 17.25
N VAL A 153 -8.92 3.98 16.81
CA VAL A 153 -7.48 4.22 16.63
C VAL A 153 -7.06 3.78 15.24
N ARG A 154 -6.40 4.68 14.50
CA ARG A 154 -5.68 4.32 13.28
C ARG A 154 -4.26 3.89 13.64
N GLY A 155 -3.80 2.77 13.07
CA GLY A 155 -2.41 2.33 13.25
C GLY A 155 -1.40 3.26 12.57
N PHE A 156 -1.83 3.96 11.52
CA PHE A 156 -1.04 4.92 10.78
C PHE A 156 -1.96 5.95 10.09
N ASP A 157 -1.62 7.24 10.19
CA ASP A 157 -2.30 8.33 9.50
C ASP A 157 -1.32 8.98 8.50
N PRO A 158 -1.54 8.81 7.18
CA PRO A 158 -0.66 9.33 6.15
C PRO A 158 -0.63 10.86 6.15
N THR A 159 -1.78 11.53 6.25
CA THR A 159 -1.86 13.00 6.24
C THR A 159 -1.10 13.62 7.41
N THR A 160 -1.31 13.07 8.61
CA THR A 160 -0.58 13.51 9.81
C THR A 160 0.93 13.32 9.65
N TYR A 161 1.35 12.20 9.05
CA TYR A 161 2.76 11.97 8.81
C TYR A 161 3.35 12.91 7.76
N VAL A 162 2.69 13.16 6.63
CA VAL A 162 3.16 14.12 5.61
C VAL A 162 3.35 15.49 6.24
N ASN A 163 2.36 15.96 7.02
CA ASN A 163 2.42 17.27 7.66
C ASN A 163 3.60 17.34 8.65
N LYS A 164 3.79 16.31 9.48
CA LYS A 164 4.94 16.23 10.38
C LYS A 164 6.28 16.26 9.64
N VAL A 165 6.41 15.50 8.55
CA VAL A 165 7.62 15.49 7.72
C VAL A 165 7.85 16.86 7.08
N ALA A 166 6.80 17.51 6.58
CA ALA A 166 6.89 18.86 6.02
C ALA A 166 7.36 19.89 7.06
N GLU A 167 6.90 19.77 8.31
CA GLU A 167 7.30 20.61 9.45
C GLU A 167 8.73 20.31 9.93
N SER A 168 9.16 19.05 9.89
CA SER A 168 10.49 18.60 10.36
C SER A 168 11.54 18.54 9.26
N SER A 169 11.23 19.00 8.04
CA SER A 169 12.13 18.95 6.89
C SER A 169 13.34 19.87 7.11
N THR A 170 14.36 19.39 7.81
CA THR A 170 15.70 19.96 7.70
C THR A 170 16.19 19.67 6.28
N SER A 171 16.19 20.69 5.44
CA SER A 171 16.51 20.66 4.00
C SER A 171 17.94 20.18 3.63
N ALA A 172 18.65 19.52 4.55
CA ALA A 172 19.95 18.95 4.31
C ALA A 172 19.81 17.57 3.66
N ASN A 173 19.66 17.56 2.33
CA ASN A 173 19.94 16.35 1.57
C ASN A 173 21.32 15.83 1.99
N PRO A 174 21.48 14.55 2.35
CA PRO A 174 22.80 14.01 2.67
C PRO A 174 23.68 14.16 1.42
N VAL A 175 24.68 15.03 1.52
CA VAL A 175 25.66 15.22 0.45
C VAL A 175 26.60 14.03 0.51
N ILE A 176 26.28 12.98 -0.25
CA ILE A 176 27.21 11.89 -0.46
C ILE A 176 28.21 12.35 -1.51
N THR A 177 29.42 12.66 -1.07
CA THR A 177 30.55 12.90 -1.96
C THR A 177 31.26 11.59 -2.25
N LYS A 178 31.40 11.25 -3.53
CA LYS A 178 32.25 10.13 -3.93
C LYS A 178 33.70 10.46 -3.60
N THR A 179 34.40 9.54 -2.96
CA THR A 179 35.84 9.68 -2.69
C THR A 179 36.67 9.24 -3.88
N ASP A 180 37.90 9.74 -4.00
CA ASP A 180 38.87 9.30 -5.00
C ASP A 180 39.38 7.86 -4.76
N VAL A 181 39.02 7.27 -3.61
CA VAL A 181 39.32 5.89 -3.24
C VAL A 181 38.07 5.04 -3.46
N LEU A 182 38.26 3.81 -3.96
CA LEU A 182 37.20 2.81 -4.08
C LEU A 182 36.54 2.53 -2.73
N ASP A 183 35.22 2.57 -2.72
CA ASP A 183 34.40 2.38 -1.54
C ASP A 183 33.17 1.52 -1.85
N ILE A 184 32.61 0.95 -0.78
CA ILE A 184 31.38 0.17 -0.83
C ILE A 184 30.33 0.88 0.01
N VAL A 185 29.26 1.36 -0.61
CA VAL A 185 28.12 1.94 0.10
C VAL A 185 27.14 0.82 0.42
N LEU A 186 26.76 0.71 1.68
CA LEU A 186 25.73 -0.24 2.10
C LEU A 186 24.44 0.51 2.40
N LEU A 187 23.35 0.14 1.74
CA LEU A 187 22.03 0.68 2.06
C LEU A 187 21.36 -0.20 3.10
N VAL A 188 20.93 0.37 4.22
CA VAL A 188 20.22 -0.35 5.29
C VAL A 188 18.84 0.26 5.44
N GLY A 189 17.82 -0.58 5.54
CA GLY A 189 16.46 -0.11 5.76
C GLY A 189 15.40 -1.10 5.31
N SER A 190 14.19 -0.92 5.83
CA SER A 190 13.08 -1.84 5.58
C SER A 190 12.75 -1.95 4.09
N PRO A 191 12.24 -3.09 3.58
CA PRO A 191 11.70 -3.13 2.23
C PRO A 191 10.72 -1.98 2.00
N GLY A 192 10.72 -1.37 0.82
CA GLY A 192 9.81 -0.27 0.49
C GLY A 192 10.20 1.11 1.06
N ALA A 193 11.24 1.22 1.88
CA ALA A 193 11.67 2.50 2.46
C ALA A 193 12.30 3.50 1.45
N GLY A 194 12.43 3.16 0.15
CA GLY A 194 12.97 4.07 -0.87
C GLY A 194 14.46 3.92 -1.19
N LYS A 195 15.16 2.92 -0.64
CA LYS A 195 16.60 2.65 -0.89
C LYS A 195 17.00 2.63 -2.37
N SER A 196 16.28 1.89 -3.20
CA SER A 196 16.56 1.83 -4.64
C SER A 196 16.37 3.20 -5.31
N SER A 197 15.33 3.94 -4.94
CA SER A 197 15.11 5.32 -5.42
C SER A 197 16.24 6.25 -4.99
N PHE A 198 16.74 6.11 -3.76
CA PHE A 198 17.89 6.84 -3.25
C PHE A 198 19.15 6.55 -4.08
N TYR A 199 19.42 5.27 -4.40
CA TYR A 199 20.52 4.90 -5.28
C TYR A 199 20.42 5.59 -6.64
N TRP A 200 19.27 5.49 -7.32
CA TRP A 200 19.08 6.07 -8.65
C TRP A 200 19.27 7.59 -8.66
N LYS A 201 18.80 8.28 -7.61
CA LYS A 201 18.85 9.75 -7.52
C LYS A 201 20.22 10.28 -7.10
N HIS A 202 20.91 9.62 -6.16
CA HIS A 202 22.09 10.19 -5.50
C HIS A 202 23.40 9.44 -5.78
N LEU A 203 23.36 8.12 -6.03
CA LEU A 203 24.57 7.30 -6.12
C LEU A 203 24.91 6.91 -7.56
N GLN A 204 23.92 6.57 -8.39
CA GLN A 204 24.14 6.27 -9.80
C GLN A 204 24.79 7.44 -10.56
N PRO A 205 24.37 8.71 -10.38
CA PRO A 205 25.00 9.84 -11.08
C PRO A 205 26.47 10.06 -10.70
N LEU A 206 26.89 9.59 -9.53
CA LEU A 206 28.28 9.61 -9.08
C LEU A 206 29.11 8.44 -9.67
N GLY A 207 28.49 7.55 -10.45
CA GLY A 207 29.16 6.41 -11.09
C GLY A 207 29.42 5.26 -10.13
N TYR A 208 28.54 5.02 -9.16
CA TYR A 208 28.54 3.77 -8.39
C TYR A 208 27.87 2.65 -9.18
N GLY A 209 28.41 1.43 -9.11
CA GLY A 209 27.74 0.22 -9.59
C GLY A 209 26.76 -0.32 -8.56
N ARG A 210 25.64 -0.92 -9.00
CA ARG A 210 24.61 -1.48 -8.09
C ARG A 210 24.70 -2.99 -7.99
N VAL A 211 24.67 -3.49 -6.76
CA VAL A 211 24.48 -4.90 -6.43
C VAL A 211 23.17 -5.05 -5.64
N ASN A 212 22.27 -5.89 -6.14
CA ASN A 212 20.96 -6.13 -5.52
C ASN A 212 20.63 -7.63 -5.53
N GLN A 213 20.34 -8.18 -4.36
CA GLN A 213 20.05 -9.60 -4.16
C GLN A 213 18.68 -10.02 -4.69
N ASP A 214 17.70 -9.11 -4.79
CA ASP A 214 16.41 -9.43 -5.41
C ASP A 214 16.59 -9.80 -6.90
N ILE A 215 17.59 -9.20 -7.55
CA ILE A 215 17.99 -9.47 -8.94
C ILE A 215 18.90 -10.70 -9.00
N LEU A 216 19.96 -10.73 -8.19
CA LEU A 216 21.01 -11.76 -8.24
C LEU A 216 20.63 -13.06 -7.51
N LYS A 217 19.53 -13.06 -6.76
CA LYS A 217 18.92 -14.16 -5.99
C LYS A 217 19.71 -14.63 -4.77
N THR A 218 21.03 -14.78 -4.86
CA THR A 218 21.85 -15.34 -3.77
C THR A 218 22.92 -14.38 -3.29
N ARG A 219 23.33 -14.53 -2.01
CA ARG A 219 24.36 -13.69 -1.39
C ARG A 219 25.71 -13.86 -2.08
N GLU A 220 26.06 -15.08 -2.48
CA GLU A 220 27.33 -15.40 -3.14
C GLU A 220 27.43 -14.68 -4.49
N LYS A 221 26.32 -14.60 -5.23
CA LYS A 221 26.26 -13.84 -6.49
C LYS A 221 26.41 -12.34 -6.25
N CYS A 222 25.84 -11.80 -5.17
CA CYS A 222 26.06 -10.41 -4.78
C CYS A 222 27.53 -10.13 -4.45
N VAL A 223 28.17 -10.99 -3.66
CA VAL A 223 29.59 -10.85 -3.33
C VAL A 223 30.43 -10.90 -4.60
N LYS A 224 30.21 -11.88 -5.48
CA LYS A 224 30.94 -11.99 -6.75
C LYS A 224 30.77 -10.76 -7.64
N ALA A 225 29.55 -10.24 -7.75
CA ALA A 225 29.28 -9.03 -8.54
C ALA A 225 29.95 -7.79 -7.94
N ALA A 226 29.93 -7.65 -6.61
CA ALA A 226 30.61 -6.56 -5.91
C ALA A 226 32.13 -6.63 -6.12
N THR A 227 32.72 -7.82 -5.98
CA THR A 227 34.16 -8.03 -6.19
C THR A 227 34.58 -7.67 -7.61
N ALA A 228 33.84 -8.11 -8.63
CA ALA A 228 34.15 -7.78 -10.02
C ALA A 228 34.14 -6.26 -10.28
N LEU A 229 33.16 -5.53 -9.77
CA LEU A 229 33.09 -4.07 -9.90
C LEU A 229 34.28 -3.36 -9.24
N ILE A 230 34.69 -3.82 -8.05
CA ILE A 230 35.86 -3.27 -7.34
C ILE A 230 37.16 -3.56 -8.10
N GLU A 231 37.33 -4.78 -8.63
CA GLU A 231 38.47 -5.16 -9.47
C GLU A 231 38.55 -4.31 -10.76
N GLU A 232 37.39 -3.92 -11.30
CA GLU A 232 37.27 -3.03 -12.46
C GLU A 232 37.45 -1.53 -12.12
N GLY A 233 37.71 -1.18 -10.86
CA GLY A 233 37.89 0.22 -10.47
C GLY A 233 36.59 1.00 -10.29
N THR A 234 35.48 0.32 -10.01
CA THR A 234 34.16 0.93 -9.80
C THR A 234 33.68 0.76 -8.36
N SER A 235 33.42 1.87 -7.66
CA SER A 235 32.78 1.84 -6.34
C SER A 235 31.40 1.18 -6.38
N VAL A 236 31.01 0.48 -5.32
CA VAL A 236 29.82 -0.39 -5.32
C VAL A 236 28.78 0.05 -4.30
N VAL A 237 27.51 -0.07 -4.65
CA VAL A 237 26.38 0.08 -3.73
C VAL A 237 25.67 -1.26 -3.56
N VAL A 238 25.55 -1.72 -2.32
CA VAL A 238 24.77 -2.92 -1.96
C VAL A 238 23.36 -2.49 -1.54
N ASP A 239 22.42 -2.55 -2.48
CA ASP A 239 21.01 -2.17 -2.31
C ASP A 239 20.16 -3.39 -1.90
N ASN A 240 20.33 -3.81 -0.65
CA ASN A 240 19.56 -4.86 0.01
C ASN A 240 18.89 -4.31 1.27
N THR A 241 18.10 -5.13 1.97
CA THR A 241 17.51 -4.73 3.25
C THR A 241 18.54 -4.64 4.38
N ASN A 242 19.52 -5.55 4.39
CA ASN A 242 20.64 -5.58 5.33
C ASN A 242 20.19 -5.40 6.80
N ALA A 243 19.17 -6.17 7.22
CA ALA A 243 18.59 -6.09 8.55
C ALA A 243 19.55 -6.58 9.66
N ASP A 244 20.39 -7.55 9.34
CA ASP A 244 21.24 -8.27 10.29
C ASP A 244 22.69 -8.10 9.80
N GLN A 245 23.57 -7.65 10.68
CA GLN A 245 24.91 -7.17 10.30
C GLN A 245 26.00 -8.23 10.39
N ASP A 246 25.72 -9.44 9.91
CA ASP A 246 26.79 -10.39 9.55
C ASP A 246 27.39 -9.98 8.18
N LEU A 247 27.76 -8.71 8.07
CA LEU A 247 28.38 -8.15 6.89
C LEU A 247 29.89 -8.40 7.00
N PRO A 248 30.58 -8.73 5.89
CA PRO A 248 32.01 -8.98 5.93
C PRO A 248 32.73 -7.77 6.52
N GLN A 249 33.63 -7.99 7.48
CA GLN A 249 34.49 -7.00 8.17
C GLN A 249 35.35 -6.12 7.22
N HIS A 250 35.19 -6.28 5.91
CA HIS A 250 35.91 -5.60 4.85
C HIS A 250 35.09 -4.50 4.15
N ALA A 251 33.87 -4.22 4.61
CA ALA A 251 33.12 -3.06 4.12
C ALA A 251 33.69 -1.77 4.76
N THR A 252 34.82 -1.27 4.25
CA THR A 252 35.36 0.07 4.53
C THR A 252 34.49 1.16 3.89
N GLY A 253 33.21 1.14 4.23
CA GLY A 253 32.14 1.71 3.45
C GLY A 253 31.35 2.80 4.16
N LEU A 254 30.68 3.63 3.35
CA LEU A 254 29.64 4.56 3.80
C LEU A 254 28.35 3.78 4.00
N LEU A 255 27.68 3.99 5.12
CA LEU A 255 26.38 3.40 5.36
C LEU A 255 25.27 4.44 5.23
N ALA A 256 24.28 4.19 4.37
CA ALA A 256 23.09 5.02 4.28
C ALA A 256 21.90 4.28 4.91
N SER A 257 21.50 4.71 6.11
CA SER A 257 20.30 4.19 6.78
C SER A 257 19.09 4.97 6.29
N VAL A 258 18.25 4.34 5.47
CA VAL A 258 17.03 4.97 4.94
C VAL A 258 15.87 4.67 5.87
N ASN A 259 15.50 5.68 6.66
CA ASN A 259 14.30 5.63 7.50
C ASN A 259 13.08 5.89 6.60
N GLY A 260 12.04 5.07 6.73
CA GLY A 260 10.83 5.23 5.91
C GLY A 260 9.74 4.24 6.27
N ILE A 261 8.49 4.62 6.00
CA ILE A 261 7.33 3.78 6.28
C ILE A 261 7.29 2.60 5.32
N ALA A 262 7.27 1.40 5.89
CA ALA A 262 7.52 0.16 5.18
C ALA A 262 6.26 -0.69 5.01
N GLU A 263 5.18 -0.14 4.47
CA GLU A 263 3.94 -0.91 4.28
C GLU A 263 3.40 -0.78 2.86
N ASN A 264 4.17 -1.18 1.84
CA ASN A 264 3.76 -1.19 0.42
C ASN A 264 3.18 0.15 -0.12
N ARG A 265 3.30 1.25 0.62
CA ARG A 265 2.77 2.59 0.27
C ARG A 265 3.73 3.29 -0.70
N PRO A 266 3.22 3.92 -1.76
CA PRO A 266 2.46 3.30 -2.84
C PRO A 266 3.46 2.63 -3.81
N ARG A 267 3.73 1.33 -3.65
CA ARG A 267 4.34 0.51 -4.73
C ARG A 267 3.31 0.16 -5.82
N ALA A 268 2.07 0.62 -5.65
CA ALA A 268 0.90 0.26 -6.44
C ALA A 268 0.54 1.30 -7.52
N SER A 269 1.36 2.33 -7.75
CA SER A 269 1.09 3.37 -8.76
C SER A 269 2.20 3.54 -9.78
N ILE A 270 1.79 3.93 -10.98
CA ILE A 270 2.67 4.29 -12.10
C ILE A 270 3.62 5.41 -11.63
N GLY A 271 4.92 5.21 -11.81
CA GLY A 271 5.97 6.19 -11.49
C GLY A 271 6.63 6.07 -10.11
N THR A 272 6.03 5.37 -9.13
CA THR A 272 6.64 5.14 -7.80
C THR A 272 7.25 3.74 -7.64
N ASN A 273 7.09 2.90 -8.66
CA ASN A 273 7.64 1.55 -8.73
C ASN A 273 8.26 1.28 -10.12
N PRO A 274 9.40 1.93 -10.44
CA PRO A 274 10.01 1.86 -11.77
C PRO A 274 10.45 0.43 -12.16
N GLU A 275 10.65 -0.44 -11.17
CA GLU A 275 11.06 -1.83 -11.35
C GLU A 275 9.88 -2.81 -11.36
N ASN A 276 8.64 -2.30 -11.40
CA ASN A 276 7.40 -3.08 -11.43
C ASN A 276 7.36 -4.21 -10.36
N ARG A 277 7.91 -3.94 -9.18
CA ARG A 277 8.03 -4.90 -8.10
C ARG A 277 6.65 -5.22 -7.51
N THR A 278 6.38 -6.48 -7.26
CA THR A 278 5.14 -6.90 -6.60
C THR A 278 5.10 -6.42 -5.16
N MET A 279 3.88 -6.26 -4.63
CA MET A 279 3.67 -5.99 -3.21
C MET A 279 4.28 -7.12 -2.37
N LEU A 280 4.99 -6.74 -1.31
CA LEU A 280 5.57 -7.71 -0.39
C LEU A 280 4.56 -8.13 0.68
N PRO A 281 4.59 -9.38 1.14
CA PRO A 281 3.75 -9.81 2.25
C PRO A 281 4.15 -9.09 3.55
N LYS A 282 3.20 -8.94 4.49
CA LYS A 282 3.44 -8.36 5.83
C LYS A 282 4.65 -8.99 6.53
N LEU A 283 4.84 -10.30 6.32
CA LEU A 283 5.96 -11.07 6.88
C LEU A 283 7.34 -10.50 6.50
N ALA A 284 7.49 -9.93 5.30
CA ALA A 284 8.78 -9.35 4.88
C ALA A 284 9.16 -8.13 5.75
N PHE A 285 8.17 -7.33 6.13
CA PHE A 285 8.38 -6.15 6.96
C PHE A 285 8.53 -6.51 8.43
N THR A 286 7.73 -7.43 8.95
CA THR A 286 7.85 -7.88 10.34
C THR A 286 9.15 -8.65 10.58
N SER A 287 9.59 -9.47 9.62
CA SER A 287 10.88 -10.17 9.68
C SER A 287 12.06 -9.22 9.60
N PHE A 288 11.96 -8.12 8.84
CA PHE A 288 12.96 -7.05 8.89
C PHE A 288 12.98 -6.41 10.28
N ALA A 289 11.83 -5.93 10.76
CA ALA A 289 11.73 -5.22 12.03
C ALA A 289 12.22 -6.05 13.23
N SER A 290 11.97 -7.36 13.24
CA SER A 290 12.42 -8.24 14.33
C SER A 290 13.93 -8.47 14.37
N ARG A 291 14.62 -8.29 13.23
CA ARG A 291 16.05 -8.56 13.11
C ARG A 291 16.91 -7.30 12.98
N PHE A 292 16.28 -6.18 12.60
CA PHE A 292 16.92 -4.89 12.42
C PHE A 292 17.73 -4.48 13.65
N ARG A 293 19.00 -4.15 13.41
CA ARG A 293 19.88 -3.54 14.40
C ARG A 293 20.38 -2.21 13.85
N THR A 294 20.34 -1.18 14.70
CA THR A 294 20.87 0.13 14.33
C THR A 294 22.37 0.03 14.12
N PRO A 295 22.88 0.47 12.96
CA PRO A 295 24.30 0.38 12.69
C PRO A 295 25.20 1.28 13.50
N LYS A 296 26.42 0.81 13.74
CA LYS A 296 27.42 1.47 14.57
C LYS A 296 28.79 1.48 13.93
N LEU A 297 29.58 2.51 14.22
CA LEU A 297 30.93 2.67 13.68
C LEU A 297 31.88 1.55 14.14
N ASP A 298 31.64 0.95 15.31
CA ASP A 298 32.45 -0.16 15.85
C ASP A 298 32.31 -1.47 15.05
N GLU A 299 31.39 -1.53 14.09
CA GLU A 299 31.24 -2.63 13.14
C GLU A 299 32.21 -2.54 11.94
N GLY A 300 33.01 -1.47 11.86
CA GLY A 300 34.03 -1.29 10.80
C GLY A 300 33.64 -0.32 9.68
N PHE A 301 32.49 0.35 9.79
CA PHE A 301 32.11 1.41 8.85
C PHE A 301 32.99 2.65 9.01
N LYS A 302 33.36 3.26 7.88
CA LYS A 302 34.11 4.53 7.89
C LYS A 302 33.23 5.70 8.31
N GLU A 303 31.97 5.66 7.87
CA GLU A 303 31.00 6.72 8.09
C GLU A 303 29.58 6.15 8.05
N ILE A 304 28.68 6.70 8.87
CA ILE A 304 27.26 6.37 8.85
C ILE A 304 26.48 7.65 8.60
N VAL A 305 25.74 7.65 7.49
CA VAL A 305 24.83 8.70 7.07
C VAL A 305 23.40 8.22 7.32
N THR A 306 22.67 8.96 8.14
CA THR A 306 21.23 8.73 8.30
C THR A 306 20.49 9.54 7.24
N VAL A 307 19.61 8.86 6.51
CA VAL A 307 18.76 9.45 5.48
C VAL A 307 17.33 9.39 5.97
N ASP A 308 16.76 10.55 6.28
CA ASP A 308 15.38 10.64 6.70
C ASP A 308 14.41 10.46 5.52
N PHE A 309 13.18 10.06 5.85
CA PHE A 309 12.15 9.92 4.84
C PHE A 309 11.75 11.28 4.31
N GLU A 310 11.91 11.47 3.01
CA GLU A 310 11.42 12.65 2.32
C GLU A 310 10.34 12.27 1.31
N LEU A 311 9.21 12.98 1.36
CA LEU A 311 8.18 12.87 0.33
C LEU A 311 8.56 13.72 -0.87
N ASN A 312 9.33 13.13 -1.78
CA ASN A 312 9.70 13.73 -3.06
C ASN A 312 8.77 13.22 -4.19
N GLY A 313 8.24 14.12 -5.02
CA GLY A 313 7.36 13.76 -6.14
C GLY A 313 6.44 14.88 -6.61
N SER A 314 5.67 14.62 -7.68
CA SER A 314 4.60 15.51 -8.14
C SER A 314 3.46 15.60 -7.12
N ASP A 315 2.61 16.62 -7.23
CA ASP A 315 1.48 16.78 -6.32
C ASP A 315 0.51 15.59 -6.38
N ALA A 316 0.35 14.97 -7.55
CA ALA A 316 -0.39 13.72 -7.69
C ALA A 316 0.24 12.55 -6.91
N GLN A 317 1.57 12.45 -6.86
CA GLN A 317 2.27 11.45 -6.06
C GLN A 317 2.13 11.71 -4.55
N LYS A 318 2.15 12.99 -4.14
CA LYS A 318 1.91 13.38 -2.74
C LYS A 318 0.47 13.09 -2.31
N GLU A 319 -0.51 13.42 -3.15
CA GLU A 319 -1.91 13.12 -2.90
C GLU A 319 -2.11 11.61 -2.73
N LEU A 320 -1.53 10.81 -3.63
CA LEU A 320 -1.59 9.36 -3.55
C LEU A 320 -0.94 8.81 -2.28
N TRP A 321 0.22 9.36 -1.89
CA TRP A 321 0.89 8.97 -0.65
C TRP A 321 0.04 9.30 0.58
N SER A 322 -0.71 10.40 0.51
CA SER A 322 -1.63 10.86 1.56
C SER A 322 -2.89 10.00 1.70
N LYS A 323 -3.07 8.98 0.85
CA LYS A 323 -4.16 8.00 0.96
C LYS A 323 -3.82 6.89 1.97
N TYR A 324 -4.83 6.29 2.56
CA TYR A 324 -4.72 5.09 3.38
C TYR A 324 -4.46 3.85 2.52
N TRP A 325 -3.56 2.99 3.00
CA TRP A 325 -3.12 1.76 2.33
C TRP A 325 -3.05 0.60 3.32
N VAL A 326 -3.46 -0.59 2.87
CA VAL A 326 -3.32 -1.88 3.57
C VAL A 326 -2.79 -2.95 2.60
#